data_AF-A0A0A1T887-F1
#
_entry.id   AF-A0A0A1T887-F1
#
_cell.length_a   1.000
_cell.length_b   1.000
_cell.length_c   1.000
_cell.angle_alpha   90.00
_cell.angle_beta   90.00
_cell.angle_gamma   90.00
#
_symmetry.space_group_name_H-M   'P 1'
#
loop_
_entity.id
_entity.type
_entity.pdbx_description
1 polymer ?
#
loop_
_entity_poly.entity_id
_entity_poly.type
_entity_poly.pdbx_seq_one_letter_code
_entity_poly.pdbx_strand_id
1 'polypeptide(L)'
;MSILDTTFQTLGPALLYNPTLQRVLGENTMGQVKGETPIVPYHLYHSMQDEIIPYVNASTLYKAWCNNGATVKFTTFTTGAHAKTAVKGYLGVLSFVDQAFGGSVAPGCESSTANGIDLLGAVVDPILKPLLAALEALL
;
A
#
# COMPACT_ATOMS: atom_id res chain seq x y z
N MET A 1 -7.30 -23.50 14.22
CA MET A 1 -6.23 -24.33 13.63
C MET A 1 -5.11 -23.38 13.24
N SER A 2 -3.89 -23.58 13.76
CA SER A 2 -2.73 -22.71 13.50
C SER A 2 -1.65 -23.53 12.80
N ILE A 3 -0.95 -22.93 11.84
CA ILE A 3 0.23 -23.53 11.22
C ILE A 3 1.39 -23.69 12.22
N LEU A 4 1.33 -22.99 13.36
CA LEU A 4 2.31 -23.09 14.46
C LEU A 4 1.98 -24.24 15.44
N ASP A 5 0.87 -24.95 15.24
CA ASP A 5 0.45 -26.05 16.11
C ASP A 5 1.16 -27.35 15.75
N THR A 6 1.65 -28.09 16.76
CA THR A 6 2.33 -29.37 16.56
C THR A 6 1.43 -30.49 16.04
N THR A 7 0.11 -30.32 16.16
CA THR A 7 -0.89 -31.24 15.60
C THR A 7 -1.03 -31.13 14.08
N PHE A 8 -0.59 -30.00 13.48
CA PHE A 8 -0.58 -29.79 12.03
C PHE A 8 0.79 -30.11 11.41
N GLN A 9 1.89 -29.81 12.10
CA GLN A 9 3.28 -29.99 11.64
C GLN A 9 4.23 -30.12 12.84
N THR A 10 5.40 -30.72 12.73
CA THR A 10 6.20 -31.13 13.91
C THR A 10 7.09 -30.06 14.57
N LEU A 11 7.32 -28.92 13.93
CA LEU A 11 8.26 -27.87 14.36
C LEU A 11 7.64 -26.84 15.32
N GLY A 12 6.31 -26.80 15.47
CA GLY A 12 5.63 -25.78 16.26
C GLY A 12 6.01 -24.34 15.80
N PRO A 13 6.20 -23.37 16.70
CA PRO A 13 6.67 -22.03 16.34
C PRO A 13 8.05 -21.98 15.69
N ALA A 14 8.90 -23.02 15.88
CA ALA A 14 10.20 -23.10 15.22
C ALA A 14 10.09 -23.21 13.70
N LEU A 15 8.90 -23.55 13.18
CA LEU A 15 8.59 -23.53 11.75
C LEU A 15 9.02 -22.20 11.10
N LEU A 16 8.73 -21.06 11.78
CA LEU A 16 9.06 -19.73 11.26
C LEU A 16 10.57 -19.50 11.11
N TYR A 17 11.41 -20.26 11.79
CA TYR A 17 12.88 -20.17 11.71
C TYR A 17 13.49 -21.25 10.83
N ASN A 18 12.68 -22.09 10.19
CA ASN A 18 13.17 -23.08 9.24
C ASN A 18 13.91 -22.36 8.08
N PRO A 19 15.12 -22.79 7.71
CA PRO A 19 15.94 -22.08 6.72
C PRO A 19 15.31 -22.01 5.33
N THR A 20 14.51 -23.02 4.94
CA THR A 20 13.77 -22.98 3.68
C THR A 20 12.63 -21.97 3.75
N LEU A 21 11.87 -21.95 4.85
CA LEU A 21 10.77 -21.00 5.00
C LEU A 21 11.28 -19.56 5.09
N GLN A 22 12.33 -19.31 5.87
CA GLN A 22 12.97 -18.00 5.97
C GLN A 22 13.46 -17.48 4.62
N ARG A 23 14.08 -18.34 3.82
CA ARG A 23 14.49 -17.98 2.46
C ARG A 23 13.28 -17.56 1.60
N VAL A 24 12.24 -18.38 1.56
CA VAL A 24 11.03 -18.09 0.76
C VAL A 24 10.32 -16.82 1.25
N LEU A 25 10.20 -16.61 2.56
CA LEU A 25 9.63 -15.38 3.12
C LEU A 25 10.46 -14.16 2.75
N GLY A 26 11.80 -14.27 2.79
CA GLY A 26 12.72 -13.22 2.34
C GLY A 26 12.54 -12.89 0.86
N GLU A 27 12.47 -13.91 -0.01
CA GLU A 27 12.23 -13.76 -1.45
C GLU A 27 10.87 -13.12 -1.76
N ASN A 28 9.85 -13.32 -0.91
CA ASN A 28 8.52 -12.74 -1.07
C ASN A 28 8.33 -11.43 -0.29
N THR A 29 9.37 -10.90 0.36
CA THR A 29 9.31 -9.63 1.08
C THR A 29 9.71 -8.49 0.13
N MET A 30 8.72 -7.71 -0.27
CA MET A 30 8.91 -6.56 -1.16
C MET A 30 9.89 -5.52 -0.56
N GLY A 31 10.73 -4.94 -1.40
CA GLY A 31 11.68 -3.90 -1.01
C GLY A 31 13.01 -4.41 -0.43
N GLN A 32 13.20 -5.73 -0.29
CA GLN A 32 14.48 -6.33 0.14
C GLN A 32 15.53 -6.33 -0.98
N VAL A 33 15.12 -6.67 -2.21
CA VAL A 33 16.02 -6.80 -3.36
C VAL A 33 16.03 -5.50 -4.15
N LYS A 34 17.17 -4.80 -4.17
CA LYS A 34 17.32 -3.53 -4.89
C LYS A 34 16.93 -3.63 -6.37
N GLY A 35 17.28 -4.74 -7.04
CA GLY A 35 16.97 -4.97 -8.46
C GLY A 35 15.47 -5.11 -8.76
N GLU A 36 14.63 -5.31 -7.74
CA GLU A 36 13.16 -5.40 -7.86
C GLU A 36 12.47 -4.08 -7.51
N THR A 37 13.24 -3.00 -7.30
CA THR A 37 12.69 -1.66 -7.10
C THR A 37 11.93 -1.23 -8.36
N PRO A 38 10.71 -0.67 -8.24
CA PRO A 38 9.90 -0.29 -9.39
C PRO A 38 10.59 0.78 -10.22
N ILE A 39 10.62 0.57 -11.54
CA ILE A 39 11.15 1.51 -12.54
C ILE A 39 10.08 2.45 -13.10
N VAL A 40 8.80 2.15 -12.82
CA VAL A 40 7.64 2.99 -13.15
C VAL A 40 7.17 3.72 -11.90
N PRO A 41 6.48 4.87 -12.03
CA PRO A 41 5.89 5.54 -10.87
C PRO A 41 4.92 4.65 -10.10
N TYR A 42 4.96 4.74 -8.77
CA TYR A 42 4.06 4.01 -7.88
C TYR A 42 3.30 4.94 -6.93
N HIS A 43 2.05 4.60 -6.61
CA HIS A 43 1.28 5.25 -5.55
C HIS A 43 0.98 4.24 -4.45
N LEU A 44 1.53 4.52 -3.27
CA LEU A 44 1.23 3.81 -2.04
C LEU A 44 0.24 4.64 -1.22
N TYR A 45 -0.70 3.98 -0.57
CA TYR A 45 -1.48 4.61 0.49
C TYR A 45 -1.74 3.61 1.62
N HIS A 46 -1.76 4.09 2.87
CA HIS A 46 -1.97 3.23 4.02
C HIS A 46 -2.46 4.03 5.22
N SER A 47 -3.20 3.41 6.14
CA SER A 47 -3.66 4.07 7.37
C SER A 47 -2.77 3.73 8.56
N MET A 48 -2.48 4.72 9.39
CA MET A 48 -1.81 4.51 10.68
C MET A 48 -2.65 3.70 11.67
N GLN A 49 -3.97 3.63 11.47
CA GLN A 49 -4.94 2.90 12.31
C GLN A 49 -5.41 1.59 11.64
N ASP A 50 -4.72 1.12 10.61
CA ASP A 50 -5.05 -0.16 9.98
C ASP A 50 -4.89 -1.32 10.97
N GLU A 51 -6.01 -1.97 11.26
CA GLU A 51 -6.13 -3.05 12.23
C GLU A 51 -5.79 -4.44 11.66
N ILE A 52 -5.62 -4.55 10.34
CA ILE A 52 -5.36 -5.81 9.64
C ILE A 52 -3.92 -5.86 9.13
N ILE A 53 -3.49 -4.82 8.41
CA ILE A 53 -2.17 -4.73 7.79
C ILE A 53 -1.34 -3.64 8.49
N PRO A 54 -0.24 -4.00 9.17
CA PRO A 54 0.57 -3.02 9.90
C PRO A 54 1.14 -1.93 9.00
N TYR A 55 0.82 -0.67 9.32
CA TYR A 55 1.31 0.53 8.63
C TYR A 55 2.84 0.59 8.48
N VAL A 56 3.56 0.08 9.48
CA VAL A 56 5.03 0.07 9.48
C VAL A 56 5.61 -0.65 8.27
N ASN A 57 4.92 -1.67 7.74
CA ASN A 57 5.39 -2.42 6.57
C ASN A 57 5.33 -1.55 5.31
N ALA A 58 4.23 -0.84 5.07
CA ALA A 58 4.09 0.06 3.93
C ALA A 58 5.07 1.25 3.99
N SER A 59 5.21 1.86 5.17
CA SER A 59 6.17 2.98 5.34
C SER A 59 7.64 2.55 5.23
N THR A 60 7.96 1.31 5.61
CA THR A 60 9.30 0.73 5.40
C THR A 60 9.55 0.47 3.93
N LEU A 61 8.57 -0.08 3.21
CA LEU A 61 8.65 -0.30 1.76
C LEU A 61 8.87 1.02 1.00
N TYR A 62 8.10 2.06 1.32
CA TYR A 62 8.28 3.40 0.74
C TYR A 62 9.74 3.87 0.88
N LYS A 63 10.29 3.82 2.11
CA LYS A 63 11.68 4.23 2.36
C LYS A 63 12.68 3.39 1.57
N ALA A 64 12.49 2.06 1.53
CA ALA A 64 13.39 1.16 0.80
C ALA A 64 13.41 1.49 -0.70
N TRP A 65 12.25 1.64 -1.32
CA TRP A 65 12.14 2.02 -2.73
C TRP A 65 12.71 3.40 -3.02
N CYS A 66 12.43 4.40 -2.16
CA CYS A 66 12.96 5.75 -2.33
C CYS A 66 14.48 5.81 -2.20
N ASN A 67 15.06 5.08 -1.25
CA ASN A 67 16.52 4.96 -1.10
C ASN A 67 17.18 4.30 -2.33
N ASN A 68 16.42 3.52 -3.09
CA ASN A 68 16.87 2.88 -4.33
C ASN A 68 16.58 3.72 -5.59
N GLY A 69 16.03 4.94 -5.46
CA GLY A 69 15.80 5.85 -6.57
C GLY A 69 14.47 5.66 -7.31
N ALA A 70 13.49 5.00 -6.69
CA ALA A 70 12.15 4.88 -7.26
C ALA A 70 11.42 6.23 -7.31
N THR A 71 10.38 6.29 -8.14
CA THR A 71 9.38 7.37 -8.12
C THR A 71 8.15 6.88 -7.37
N VAL A 72 7.92 7.39 -6.16
CA VAL A 72 6.82 6.91 -5.30
C VAL A 72 6.10 8.07 -4.64
N LYS A 73 4.78 8.12 -4.83
CA LYS A 73 3.87 8.92 -4.01
C LYS A 73 3.38 8.06 -2.84
N PHE A 74 3.50 8.53 -1.60
CA PHE A 74 2.99 7.80 -0.44
C PHE A 74 2.00 8.64 0.37
N THR A 75 0.74 8.22 0.41
CA THR A 75 -0.32 8.89 1.16
C THR A 75 -0.62 8.15 2.46
N THR A 76 -0.36 8.81 3.58
CA THR A 76 -0.67 8.28 4.91
C THR A 76 -2.02 8.78 5.39
N PHE A 77 -2.97 7.88 5.61
CA PHE A 77 -4.20 8.21 6.32
C PHE A 77 -3.94 8.21 7.82
N THR A 78 -4.14 9.35 8.49
CA THR A 78 -3.90 9.44 9.94
C THR A 78 -4.96 8.70 10.75
N THR A 79 -6.15 8.51 10.16
CA THR A 79 -7.28 7.81 10.77
C THR A 79 -8.02 6.92 9.77
N GLY A 80 -8.61 5.84 10.27
CA GLY A 80 -9.46 4.94 9.50
C GLY A 80 -9.00 3.48 9.53
N ALA A 81 -9.97 2.59 9.74
CA ALA A 81 -9.77 1.14 9.63
C ALA A 81 -9.39 0.70 8.21
N HIS A 82 -8.94 -0.55 8.05
CA HIS A 82 -8.45 -1.12 6.80
C HIS A 82 -9.43 -0.91 5.63
N ALA A 83 -10.66 -1.41 5.78
CA ALA A 83 -11.67 -1.33 4.72
C ALA A 83 -12.06 0.11 4.37
N LYS A 84 -12.19 0.98 5.38
CA LYS A 84 -12.52 2.41 5.14
C LYS A 84 -11.39 3.12 4.42
N THR A 85 -10.15 2.78 4.74
CA THR A 85 -8.97 3.34 4.06
C THR A 85 -8.90 2.90 2.60
N ALA A 86 -9.26 1.65 2.29
CA ALA A 86 -9.37 1.18 0.92
C ALA A 86 -10.35 2.03 0.08
N VAL A 87 -11.52 2.36 0.66
CA VAL A 87 -12.52 3.24 0.04
C VAL A 87 -11.99 4.67 -0.12
N LYS A 88 -11.45 5.27 0.95
CA LYS A 88 -10.95 6.65 0.94
C LYS A 88 -9.79 6.87 -0.03
N GLY A 89 -8.90 5.88 -0.16
CA GLY A 89 -7.73 5.96 -1.04
C GLY A 89 -8.05 5.85 -2.53
N TYR A 90 -9.21 5.27 -2.88
CA TYR A 90 -9.52 4.88 -4.25
C TYR A 90 -9.49 6.04 -5.27
N LEU A 91 -10.01 7.22 -4.90
CA LEU A 91 -9.97 8.38 -5.81
C LEU A 91 -8.56 8.88 -6.06
N GLY A 92 -7.69 8.82 -5.05
CA GLY A 92 -6.27 9.14 -5.19
C GLY A 92 -5.59 8.21 -6.18
N VAL A 93 -5.93 6.91 -6.15
CA VAL A 93 -5.44 5.91 -7.11
C VAL A 93 -5.89 6.24 -8.53
N LEU A 94 -7.17 6.57 -8.75
CA LEU A 94 -7.66 6.93 -10.09
C LEU A 94 -6.94 8.16 -10.65
N SER A 95 -6.79 9.21 -9.84
CA SER A 95 -6.08 10.43 -10.23
C SER A 95 -4.60 10.14 -10.54
N PHE A 96 -3.96 9.28 -9.74
CA PHE A 96 -2.57 8.88 -9.98
C PHE A 96 -2.41 8.07 -11.27
N VAL A 97 -3.33 7.14 -11.53
CA VAL A 97 -3.30 6.31 -12.74
C VAL A 97 -3.45 7.17 -14.00
N ASP A 98 -4.37 8.14 -13.99
CA ASP A 98 -4.52 9.12 -15.08
C ASP A 98 -3.21 9.91 -15.31
N GLN A 99 -2.60 10.43 -14.25
CA GLN A 99 -1.31 11.12 -14.33
C GLN A 99 -0.18 10.23 -14.84
N ALA A 100 -0.13 8.97 -14.39
CA ALA A 100 0.90 8.01 -14.79
C ALA A 100 0.79 7.67 -16.28
N PHE A 101 -0.41 7.38 -16.78
CA PHE A 101 -0.64 7.16 -18.21
C PHE A 101 -0.48 8.43 -19.05
N GLY A 102 -0.78 9.59 -18.49
CA GLY A 102 -0.52 10.89 -19.11
C GLY A 102 0.97 11.32 -19.08
N GLY A 103 1.84 10.57 -18.41
CA GLY A 103 3.27 10.89 -18.29
C GLY A 103 3.56 12.14 -17.45
N SER A 104 2.65 12.53 -16.57
CA SER A 104 2.74 13.77 -15.79
C SER A 104 3.19 13.57 -14.34
N VAL A 105 3.51 12.33 -13.93
CA VAL A 105 4.06 12.05 -12.59
C VAL A 105 5.51 12.51 -12.53
N ALA A 106 5.79 13.47 -11.63
CA ALA A 106 7.14 13.96 -11.39
C ALA A 106 8.04 12.85 -10.81
N PRO A 107 9.31 12.77 -11.22
CA PRO A 107 10.24 11.78 -10.70
C PRO A 107 10.61 12.05 -9.24
N GLY A 108 10.95 10.97 -8.53
CA GLY A 108 11.35 11.01 -7.12
C GLY A 108 10.22 10.65 -6.15
N CYS A 109 10.52 10.78 -4.87
CA CYS A 109 9.60 10.37 -3.81
C CYS A 109 8.95 11.55 -3.11
N GLU A 110 7.63 11.45 -2.90
CA GLU A 110 6.85 12.36 -2.08
C GLU A 110 6.00 11.61 -1.08
N SER A 111 5.79 12.20 0.09
CA SER A 111 4.87 11.68 1.12
C SER A 111 3.92 12.75 1.60
N SER A 112 2.65 12.40 1.75
CA SER A 112 1.60 13.29 2.24
C SER A 112 0.73 12.60 3.31
N THR A 113 -0.03 13.39 4.05
CA THR A 113 -1.02 12.89 5.02
C THR A 113 -2.43 13.29 4.62
N ALA A 114 -3.40 12.39 4.81
CA ALA A 114 -4.81 12.63 4.56
C ALA A 114 -5.67 12.20 5.76
N ASN A 115 -6.83 12.83 5.94
CA ASN A 115 -7.76 12.53 7.04
C ASN A 115 -9.13 12.01 6.54
N GLY A 116 -9.43 12.20 5.26
CA GLY A 116 -10.71 11.87 4.62
C GLY A 116 -10.52 11.58 3.13
N ILE A 117 -11.60 11.56 2.36
CA ILE A 117 -11.51 11.48 0.91
C ILE A 117 -10.84 12.77 0.42
N ASP A 118 -9.63 12.66 -0.12
CA ASP A 118 -8.95 13.81 -0.73
C ASP A 118 -9.50 14.02 -2.15
N LEU A 119 -10.47 14.94 -2.24
CA LEU A 119 -11.13 15.32 -3.49
C LEU A 119 -10.33 16.35 -4.30
N LEU A 120 -9.22 16.87 -3.77
CA LEU A 120 -8.54 18.06 -4.34
C LEU A 120 -7.87 17.84 -5.70
N GLY A 121 -7.89 16.61 -6.23
CA GLY A 121 -7.47 16.29 -7.61
C GLY A 121 -8.43 15.38 -8.38
N ALA A 122 -9.55 14.96 -7.76
CA ALA A 122 -10.59 14.23 -8.46
C ALA A 122 -11.40 15.26 -9.23
N VAL A 123 -10.97 15.50 -10.47
CA VAL A 123 -11.76 16.20 -11.48
C VAL A 123 -13.23 15.82 -11.28
N VAL A 124 -14.08 16.84 -11.18
CA VAL A 124 -15.55 16.74 -11.13
C VAL A 124 -16.06 16.24 -12.48
N ASP A 125 -15.51 15.12 -12.94
CA ASP A 125 -15.97 14.41 -14.10
C ASP A 125 -17.34 13.83 -13.73
N PRO A 126 -18.41 14.19 -14.45
CA PRO A 126 -19.74 13.60 -14.25
C PRO A 126 -19.71 12.06 -14.23
N ILE A 127 -18.75 11.44 -14.92
CA ILE A 127 -18.55 9.98 -14.98
C ILE A 127 -18.22 9.40 -13.59
N LEU A 128 -17.51 10.15 -12.73
CA LEU A 128 -17.08 9.65 -11.41
C LEU A 128 -18.12 9.91 -10.31
N LYS A 129 -19.19 10.68 -10.56
CA LYS A 129 -20.23 10.96 -9.56
C LYS A 129 -20.93 9.71 -9.01
N PRO A 130 -21.34 8.72 -9.82
CA PRO A 130 -21.95 7.49 -9.30
C PRO A 130 -20.99 6.69 -8.44
N LEU A 131 -19.70 6.65 -8.82
CA LEU A 131 -18.66 6.01 -8.05
C LEU A 131 -18.46 6.71 -6.70
N LEU A 132 -18.42 8.05 -6.69
CA LEU A 132 -18.28 8.82 -5.46
C LEU A 132 -19.44 8.53 -4.49
N ALA A 133 -20.68 8.56 -4.99
CA ALA A 133 -21.86 8.22 -4.19
C ALA A 133 -21.81 6.77 -3.66
N ALA A 134 -21.33 5.82 -4.46
CA ALA A 134 -21.15 4.44 -4.03
C ALA A 134 -20.06 4.30 -2.96
N LEU A 135 -18.95 5.03 -3.07
CA LEU A 135 -17.87 5.04 -2.08
C LEU A 135 -18.32 5.69 -0.77
N GLU A 136 -19.07 6.80 -0.83
CA GLU A 136 -19.65 7.45 0.34
C GLU A 136 -20.59 6.52 1.12
N ALA A 137 -21.38 5.70 0.42
CA ALA A 137 -22.26 4.71 1.06
C ALA A 137 -21.51 3.55 1.77
N LEU A 138 -20.21 3.41 1.56
CA LEU A 138 -19.36 2.38 2.18
C LEU A 138 -18.58 2.89 3.41
N LEU A 139 -18.70 4.18 3.76
CA LEU A 139 -18.01 4.80 4.89
C LEU A 139 -18.84 4.81 6.18
#